data_AF-A0A0G2DUB5-F1
#
_entry.id   AF-A0A0G2DUB5-F1
#
_cell.length_a   1.000
_cell.length_b   1.000
_cell.length_c   1.000
_cell.angle_alpha   90.00
_cell.angle_beta   90.00
_cell.angle_gamma   90.00
#
_symmetry.space_group_name_H-M   'P 1'
#
loop_
_entity.id
_entity.type
_entity.pdbx_description
1 polymer ?
#
loop_
_entity_poly.entity_id
_entity_poly.type
_entity_poly.pdbx_seq_one_letter_code
_entity_poly.pdbx_strand_id
1 'polypeptide(L)'
;MHFTPTVVSIVLAAASHAAAAPFIQHLHARATVPHDSLSPLPEAVRAGTEGDGIKRFAPQLHIAHGCQPYTAVNDAGDTSGGLQDTGSSTGGCRDTSKGQTYTRAAWHNARFAIMYAWYFPKDQPSDGVSTGAHRHDWENVVVWLDDPAAATPALLAAAASGHGEYKKTTEPQRNGDAVMVEYFTNFPTNHELQFKTSEGVR
;
A
#
# COMPACT_ATOMS: atom_id res chain seq x y z
N MET A 1 47.46 62.40 46.80
CA MET A 1 47.96 62.01 45.45
C MET A 1 48.06 60.50 45.42
N HIS A 2 47.16 59.82 44.73
CA HIS A 2 47.37 58.43 44.28
C HIS A 2 46.49 58.21 43.04
N PHE A 3 47.14 58.08 41.90
CA PHE A 3 46.56 57.64 40.63
C PHE A 3 46.56 56.10 40.63
N THR A 4 45.47 55.47 40.20
CA THR A 4 45.45 54.06 39.81
C THR A 4 44.76 53.90 38.45
N PRO A 5 45.27 53.02 37.57
CA PRO A 5 45.05 53.12 36.14
C PRO A 5 43.83 52.32 35.68
N THR A 6 43.16 52.84 34.65
CA THR A 6 42.09 52.17 33.91
C THR A 6 42.69 51.02 33.09
N VAL A 7 42.33 49.78 33.40
CA VAL A 7 42.64 48.61 32.57
C VAL A 7 41.61 48.55 31.43
N VAL A 8 42.07 48.73 30.19
CA VAL A 8 41.27 48.52 28.99
C VAL A 8 41.33 47.04 28.63
N SER A 9 40.22 46.33 28.82
CA SER A 9 40.05 44.95 28.37
C SER A 9 39.69 44.93 26.88
N ILE A 10 40.61 44.43 26.04
CA ILE A 10 40.35 44.16 24.63
C ILE A 10 39.60 42.82 24.55
N VAL A 11 38.32 42.86 24.18
CA VAL A 11 37.53 41.65 23.88
C VAL A 11 37.82 41.23 22.44
N LEU A 12 38.51 40.10 22.28
CA LEU A 12 38.75 39.48 20.98
C LEU A 12 37.51 38.66 20.57
N ALA A 13 36.68 39.19 19.68
CA ALA A 13 35.55 38.45 19.12
C ALA A 13 36.04 37.46 18.06
N ALA A 14 36.05 36.17 18.39
CA ALA A 14 36.29 35.09 17.42
C ALA A 14 35.02 34.89 16.58
N ALA A 15 35.05 35.35 15.33
CA ALA A 15 33.99 35.10 14.36
C ALA A 15 34.04 33.64 13.87
N SER A 16 33.23 32.77 14.47
CA SER A 16 32.99 31.42 13.97
C SER A 16 32.25 31.48 12.64
N HIS A 17 32.96 31.27 11.54
CA HIS A 17 32.34 31.08 10.23
C HIS A 17 31.78 29.65 10.14
N ALA A 18 30.48 29.50 10.36
CA ALA A 18 29.78 28.28 9.98
C ALA A 18 29.63 28.28 8.45
N ALA A 19 30.53 27.58 7.76
CA ALA A 19 30.35 27.29 6.34
C ALA A 19 29.22 26.26 6.21
N ALA A 20 27.99 26.75 6.02
CA ALA A 20 26.89 25.91 5.57
C ALA A 20 27.14 25.56 4.09
N ALA A 21 27.83 24.45 3.84
CA ALA A 21 27.84 23.86 2.51
C ALA A 21 26.38 23.48 2.16
N PRO A 22 25.87 23.84 0.97
CA PRO A 22 24.56 23.40 0.55
C PRO A 22 24.62 21.86 0.46
N PHE A 23 23.85 21.20 1.30
CA PHE A 23 23.59 19.77 1.16
C PHE A 23 22.78 19.63 -0.12
N ILE A 24 23.45 19.46 -1.26
CA ILE A 24 22.80 19.03 -2.49
C ILE A 24 22.34 17.60 -2.19
N GLN A 25 21.09 17.46 -1.75
CA GLN A 25 20.41 16.18 -1.85
C GLN A 25 20.37 15.85 -3.34
N HIS A 26 21.30 15.02 -3.81
CA HIS A 26 21.20 14.45 -5.13
C HIS A 26 19.84 13.76 -5.20
N LEU A 27 18.92 14.32 -5.98
CA LEU A 27 17.66 13.66 -6.30
C LEU A 27 18.02 12.49 -7.21
N HIS A 28 18.23 11.32 -6.62
CA HIS A 28 18.38 10.09 -7.39
C HIS A 28 17.02 9.73 -7.99
N ALA A 29 17.00 9.44 -9.29
CA ALA A 29 15.83 8.85 -9.91
C ALA A 29 15.57 7.49 -9.26
N ARG A 30 14.30 7.23 -8.91
CA ARG A 30 13.85 5.95 -8.38
C ARG A 30 14.02 4.89 -9.45
N ALA A 31 14.54 3.72 -9.10
CA ALA A 31 14.77 2.65 -10.04
C ALA A 31 13.49 1.84 -10.30
N THR A 32 13.42 1.24 -11.49
CA THR A 32 12.52 0.12 -11.76
C THR A 32 13.32 -1.17 -11.60
N VAL A 33 12.92 -2.03 -10.67
CA VAL A 33 13.66 -3.23 -10.28
C VAL A 33 12.88 -4.51 -10.60
N PRO A 34 13.51 -5.70 -10.67
CA PRO A 34 12.78 -6.96 -10.87
C PRO A 34 11.65 -7.15 -9.84
N HIS A 35 10.50 -7.70 -10.26
CA HIS A 35 9.32 -7.82 -9.39
C HIS A 35 9.56 -8.68 -8.14
N ASP A 36 10.47 -9.64 -8.23
CA ASP A 36 10.85 -10.56 -7.16
C ASP A 36 12.05 -10.08 -6.33
N SER A 37 12.64 -8.94 -6.67
CA SER A 37 13.75 -8.34 -5.90
C SER A 37 13.28 -7.55 -4.68
N LEU A 38 12.01 -7.13 -4.67
CA LEU A 38 11.41 -6.43 -3.55
C LEU A 38 10.92 -7.41 -2.49
N SER A 39 10.91 -6.95 -1.24
CA SER A 39 10.38 -7.68 -0.08
C SER A 39 9.41 -6.78 0.67
N PRO A 40 8.37 -7.36 1.30
CA PRO A 40 7.37 -6.57 2.02
C PRO A 40 8.03 -5.77 3.13
N LEU A 41 7.52 -4.55 3.31
CA LEU A 41 7.96 -3.65 4.35
C LEU A 41 7.33 -4.08 5.70
N PRO A 42 7.99 -3.79 6.82
CA PRO A 42 7.37 -3.92 8.13
C PRO A 42 6.05 -3.14 8.19
N GLU A 43 5.06 -3.68 8.92
CA GLU A 43 3.78 -2.99 9.09
C GLU A 43 3.99 -1.59 9.68
N ALA A 44 3.56 -0.56 8.94
CA ALA A 44 3.72 0.84 9.29
C ALA A 44 2.39 1.55 9.60
N VAL A 45 1.35 0.79 9.97
CA VAL A 45 0.05 1.35 10.36
C VAL A 45 0.23 2.19 11.64
N ARG A 46 -0.15 3.47 11.56
CA ARG A 46 -0.01 4.43 12.67
C ARG A 46 -0.87 4.01 13.86
N ALA A 47 -0.48 4.40 15.07
CA ALA A 47 -1.33 4.22 16.26
C ALA A 47 -2.52 5.20 16.27
N GLY A 48 -3.56 4.88 17.04
CA GLY A 48 -4.78 5.67 17.20
C GLY A 48 -5.97 5.07 16.46
N THR A 49 -7.14 5.71 16.57
CA THR A 49 -8.42 5.15 16.13
C THR A 49 -8.45 4.79 14.63
N GLU A 50 -7.83 5.60 13.78
CA GLU A 50 -7.65 5.27 12.35
C GLU A 50 -6.87 3.97 12.16
N GLY A 51 -5.74 3.82 12.86
CA GLY A 51 -4.91 2.62 12.78
C GLY A 51 -5.58 1.38 13.35
N ASP A 52 -6.28 1.54 14.48
CA ASP A 52 -7.05 0.47 15.10
C ASP A 52 -8.16 0.00 14.15
N GLY A 53 -8.83 0.92 13.45
CA GLY A 53 -9.78 0.63 12.38
C GLY A 53 -9.14 -0.13 11.21
N ILE A 54 -7.99 0.33 10.72
CA ILE A 54 -7.24 -0.34 9.64
C ILE A 54 -6.87 -1.78 10.02
N LYS A 55 -6.42 -2.03 11.25
CA LYS A 55 -6.06 -3.38 11.67
C LYS A 55 -7.27 -4.27 11.89
N ARG A 56 -8.32 -3.73 12.50
CA ARG A 56 -9.55 -4.46 12.83
C ARG A 56 -10.29 -4.94 11.58
N PHE A 57 -10.43 -4.06 10.59
CA PHE A 57 -11.16 -4.30 9.34
C PHE A 57 -10.26 -4.74 8.18
N ALA A 58 -9.01 -5.14 8.46
CA ALA A 58 -8.11 -5.67 7.45
C ALA A 58 -8.75 -6.90 6.76
N PRO A 59 -8.92 -6.88 5.43
CA PRO A 59 -9.61 -7.92 4.69
C PRO A 59 -8.82 -9.24 4.68
N GLN A 60 -9.51 -10.34 4.42
CA GLN A 60 -8.88 -11.58 3.96
C GLN A 60 -8.83 -11.57 2.44
N LEU A 61 -7.69 -11.89 1.85
CA LEU A 61 -7.53 -12.04 0.39
C LEU A 61 -7.33 -13.52 0.03
N HIS A 62 -8.24 -14.05 -0.78
CA HIS A 62 -8.14 -15.35 -1.43
C HIS A 62 -7.72 -15.17 -2.89
N ILE A 63 -6.70 -15.90 -3.32
CA ILE A 63 -6.24 -15.90 -4.72
C ILE A 63 -6.81 -17.13 -5.42
N ALA A 64 -7.94 -16.95 -6.11
CA ALA A 64 -8.57 -18.04 -6.86
C ALA A 64 -7.83 -18.34 -8.18
N HIS A 65 -7.23 -17.31 -8.80
CA HIS A 65 -6.49 -17.43 -10.04
C HIS A 65 -5.36 -16.40 -10.14
N GLY A 66 -4.41 -16.60 -11.06
CA GLY A 66 -3.37 -15.62 -11.37
C GLY A 66 -2.25 -15.51 -10.33
N CYS A 67 -1.70 -14.31 -10.19
CA CYS A 67 -0.55 -14.05 -9.32
C CYS A 67 -0.93 -13.96 -7.84
N GLN A 68 0.04 -14.23 -6.97
CA GLN A 68 0.01 -13.76 -5.58
C GLN A 68 0.23 -12.24 -5.53
N PRO A 69 -0.15 -11.55 -4.44
CA PRO A 69 0.25 -10.16 -4.25
C PRO A 69 1.78 -10.05 -4.10
N TYR A 70 2.36 -8.95 -4.59
CA TYR A 70 3.79 -8.63 -4.53
C TYR A 70 4.03 -7.23 -3.95
N THR A 71 5.26 -7.01 -3.51
CA THR A 71 5.72 -5.68 -3.10
C THR A 71 5.95 -4.83 -4.34
N ALA A 72 5.28 -3.69 -4.41
CA ALA A 72 5.29 -2.77 -5.54
C ALA A 72 6.37 -1.69 -5.40
N VAL A 73 6.72 -1.33 -4.16
CA VAL A 73 7.64 -0.22 -3.87
C VAL A 73 8.42 -0.47 -2.56
N ASN A 74 9.69 -0.08 -2.51
CA ASN A 74 10.53 -0.14 -1.30
C ASN A 74 10.70 1.24 -0.62
N ASP A 75 11.41 1.29 0.51
CA ASP A 75 11.68 2.53 1.27
C ASP A 75 12.53 3.56 0.49
N ALA A 76 13.39 3.11 -0.43
CA ALA A 76 14.14 3.99 -1.32
C ALA A 76 13.26 4.59 -2.43
N GLY A 77 12.06 4.03 -2.61
CA GLY A 77 11.11 4.44 -3.62
C GLY A 77 11.24 3.73 -4.96
N ASP A 78 12.12 2.72 -5.06
CA ASP A 78 12.21 1.88 -6.26
C ASP A 78 10.93 1.09 -6.42
N THR A 79 10.48 0.92 -7.67
CA THR A 79 9.22 0.26 -7.99
C THR A 79 9.43 -1.04 -8.74
N SER A 80 8.52 -2.00 -8.52
CA SER A 80 8.50 -3.27 -9.25
C SER A 80 8.28 -3.02 -10.75
N GLY A 81 9.18 -3.56 -11.57
CA GLY A 81 9.06 -3.62 -13.03
C GLY A 81 8.02 -4.62 -13.52
N GLY A 82 7.34 -5.32 -12.61
CA GLY A 82 6.30 -6.29 -12.95
C GLY A 82 6.83 -7.47 -13.73
N LEU A 83 5.91 -8.25 -14.29
CA LEU A 83 6.20 -9.45 -15.05
C LEU A 83 5.58 -9.37 -16.44
N GLN A 84 6.26 -9.90 -17.44
CA GLN A 84 5.68 -9.98 -18.79
C GLN A 84 4.49 -10.96 -18.78
N ASP A 85 3.40 -10.58 -19.44
CA ASP A 85 2.17 -11.33 -19.69
C ASP A 85 2.35 -12.43 -20.74
N THR A 86 3.31 -13.33 -20.47
CA THR A 86 3.62 -14.50 -21.28
C THR A 86 3.70 -15.75 -20.41
N GLY A 87 3.72 -16.92 -21.04
CA GLY A 87 3.71 -18.20 -20.34
C GLY A 87 2.37 -18.47 -19.67
N SER A 88 2.35 -19.14 -18.53
CA SER A 88 1.12 -19.39 -17.78
C SER A 88 0.68 -18.17 -16.96
N SER A 89 -0.61 -18.08 -16.65
CA SER A 89 -1.23 -17.03 -15.81
C SER A 89 -0.59 -16.90 -14.43
N THR A 90 -0.04 -18.00 -13.93
CA THR A 90 0.62 -18.10 -12.61
C THR A 90 2.15 -18.09 -12.70
N GLY A 91 2.73 -18.23 -13.90
CA GLY A 91 4.17 -18.38 -14.09
C GLY A 91 4.95 -17.17 -13.55
N GLY A 92 5.92 -17.42 -12.67
CA GLY A 92 6.83 -16.40 -12.14
C GLY A 92 6.26 -15.48 -11.05
N CYS A 93 5.03 -15.72 -10.56
CA CYS A 93 4.38 -14.84 -9.57
C CYS A 93 3.62 -15.58 -8.47
N ARG A 94 4.13 -16.72 -7.96
CA ARG A 94 3.48 -17.53 -6.91
C ARG A 94 4.17 -17.55 -5.55
N ASP A 95 5.29 -16.85 -5.39
CA ASP A 95 5.93 -16.68 -4.09
C ASP A 95 5.03 -15.88 -3.14
N THR A 96 4.53 -16.53 -2.08
CA THR A 96 3.66 -15.93 -1.06
C THR A 96 4.42 -15.07 -0.06
N SER A 97 5.76 -15.15 0.00
CA SER A 97 6.58 -14.32 0.89
C SER A 97 6.74 -12.87 0.41
N LYS A 98 6.28 -12.58 -0.82
CA LYS A 98 6.43 -11.28 -1.47
C LYS A 98 5.26 -10.33 -1.26
N GLY A 99 4.15 -10.82 -0.70
CA GLY A 99 2.89 -10.09 -0.58
C GLY A 99 2.96 -8.90 0.36
N GLN A 100 2.38 -7.79 -0.08
CA GLN A 100 2.19 -6.58 0.70
C GLN A 100 0.77 -6.06 0.49
N THR A 101 0.09 -5.73 1.59
CA THR A 101 -1.17 -4.96 1.56
C THR A 101 -0.84 -3.49 1.77
N TYR A 102 -1.39 -2.62 0.93
CA TYR A 102 -1.32 -1.17 1.05
C TYR A 102 -2.63 -0.64 1.58
N THR A 103 -2.58 0.41 2.39
CA THR A 103 -3.79 0.97 3.01
C THR A 103 -3.76 2.48 3.00
N ARG A 104 -4.93 3.08 2.81
CA ARG A 104 -5.17 4.51 3.00
C ARG A 104 -6.58 4.71 3.53
N ALA A 105 -6.71 5.49 4.59
CA ALA A 105 -7.98 5.83 5.18
C ALA A 105 -8.27 7.34 5.12
N ALA A 106 -9.55 7.69 5.07
CA ALA A 106 -10.00 9.08 5.13
C ALA A 106 -11.48 9.16 5.49
N TRP A 107 -11.88 10.29 6.08
CA TRP A 107 -13.29 10.66 6.17
C TRP A 107 -13.80 11.14 4.82
N HIS A 108 -14.98 10.67 4.41
CA HIS A 108 -15.68 11.13 3.22
C HIS A 108 -17.19 11.13 3.49
N ASN A 109 -17.85 12.28 3.29
CA ASN A 109 -19.29 12.46 3.52
C ASN A 109 -19.78 11.93 4.88
N ALA A 110 -19.08 12.29 5.97
CA ALA A 110 -19.38 11.87 7.34
C ALA A 110 -19.34 10.35 7.58
N ARG A 111 -18.60 9.60 6.76
CA ARG A 111 -18.27 8.18 6.94
C ARG A 111 -16.77 7.99 6.83
N PHE A 112 -16.25 6.95 7.46
CA PHE A 112 -14.83 6.65 7.42
C PHE A 112 -14.57 5.55 6.40
N ALA A 113 -13.78 5.87 5.37
CA ALA A 113 -13.42 4.93 4.32
C ALA A 113 -11.98 4.43 4.53
N ILE A 114 -11.80 3.11 4.42
CA ILE A 114 -10.49 2.47 4.43
C ILE A 114 -10.33 1.72 3.11
N MET A 115 -9.38 2.16 2.29
CA MET A 115 -8.98 1.45 1.08
C MET A 115 -7.85 0.48 1.41
N TYR A 116 -7.98 -0.78 1.02
CA TYR A 116 -6.92 -1.79 1.02
C TYR A 116 -6.62 -2.17 -0.41
N ALA A 117 -5.35 -2.13 -0.81
CA ALA A 117 -4.93 -2.39 -2.17
C ALA A 117 -3.81 -3.43 -2.22
N TRP A 118 -3.76 -4.15 -3.33
CA TRP A 118 -2.74 -5.15 -3.63
C TRP A 118 -2.21 -4.93 -5.04
N TYR A 119 -0.93 -5.21 -5.19
CA TYR A 119 -0.24 -5.19 -6.46
C TYR A 119 0.05 -6.61 -6.91
N PHE A 120 -0.19 -6.89 -8.18
CA PHE A 120 0.22 -8.14 -8.81
C PHE A 120 1.21 -7.85 -9.95
N PRO A 121 2.26 -8.66 -10.15
CA PRO A 121 3.26 -8.38 -11.17
C PRO A 121 2.71 -8.36 -12.60
N LYS A 122 1.63 -9.10 -12.86
CA LYS A 122 0.89 -9.13 -14.13
C LYS A 122 -0.56 -9.53 -13.89
N ASP A 123 -1.41 -9.13 -14.83
CA ASP A 123 -2.76 -9.64 -15.01
C ASP A 123 -2.79 -10.47 -16.30
N GLN A 124 -3.03 -11.77 -16.17
CA GLN A 124 -3.11 -12.66 -17.31
C GLN A 124 -4.22 -13.71 -17.08
N PRO A 125 -5.41 -13.55 -17.68
CA PRO A 125 -6.53 -14.45 -17.43
C PRO A 125 -6.37 -15.83 -18.08
N SER A 126 -5.59 -15.93 -19.16
CA SER A 126 -5.42 -17.16 -19.94
C SER A 126 -3.95 -17.47 -20.25
N ASP A 127 -3.57 -18.74 -20.13
CA ASP A 127 -2.22 -19.23 -20.45
C ASP A 127 -1.88 -18.97 -21.92
N GLY A 128 -0.70 -18.40 -22.17
CA GLY A 128 -0.17 -18.14 -23.52
C GLY A 128 -0.94 -17.09 -24.34
N VAL A 129 -1.94 -16.42 -23.77
CA VAL A 129 -2.75 -15.41 -24.47
C VAL A 129 -2.45 -14.02 -23.89
N SER A 130 -1.80 -13.18 -24.68
CA SER A 130 -1.51 -11.78 -24.29
C SER A 130 -2.66 -10.82 -24.60
N THR A 131 -3.64 -11.19 -25.45
CA THR A 131 -4.79 -10.33 -25.74
C THR A 131 -5.63 -10.13 -24.48
N GLY A 132 -5.71 -8.88 -24.01
CA GLY A 132 -6.42 -8.53 -22.77
C GLY A 132 -5.62 -8.78 -21.48
N ALA A 133 -4.40 -9.30 -21.59
CA ALA A 133 -3.45 -9.39 -20.48
C ALA A 133 -2.59 -8.12 -20.42
N HIS A 134 -1.97 -7.87 -19.27
CA HIS A 134 -1.03 -6.78 -19.11
C HIS A 134 -0.01 -7.03 -18.00
N ARG A 135 1.15 -6.38 -18.16
CA ARG A 135 2.12 -6.20 -17.09
C ARG A 135 1.53 -5.26 -16.04
N HIS A 136 1.75 -5.61 -14.78
CA HIS A 136 1.19 -4.97 -13.59
C HIS A 136 -0.31 -5.19 -13.42
N ASP A 137 -0.74 -5.25 -12.17
CA ASP A 137 -2.13 -5.12 -11.79
C ASP A 137 -2.24 -4.44 -10.42
N TRP A 138 -3.30 -3.66 -10.25
CA TRP A 138 -3.61 -2.99 -9.00
C TRP A 138 -5.09 -3.11 -8.73
N GLU A 139 -5.40 -3.85 -7.68
CA GLU A 139 -6.78 -4.08 -7.24
C GLU A 139 -6.94 -3.57 -5.81
N ASN A 140 -8.14 -3.13 -5.46
CA ASN A 140 -8.43 -2.61 -4.13
C ASN A 140 -9.88 -2.85 -3.70
N VAL A 141 -10.07 -2.89 -2.39
CA VAL A 141 -11.39 -2.78 -1.77
C VAL A 141 -11.46 -1.51 -0.93
N VAL A 142 -12.66 -0.93 -0.86
CA VAL A 142 -12.97 0.16 0.09
C VAL A 142 -13.98 -0.35 1.10
N VAL A 143 -13.62 -0.32 2.38
CA VAL A 143 -14.49 -0.62 3.52
C VAL A 143 -14.98 0.68 4.13
N TRP A 144 -16.29 0.82 4.28
CA TRP A 144 -16.94 2.01 4.85
C TRP A 144 -17.42 1.72 6.26
N LEU A 145 -16.97 2.53 7.21
CA LEU A 145 -17.36 2.48 8.62
C LEU A 145 -18.20 3.71 8.99
N ASP A 146 -18.94 3.59 10.08
CA ASP A 146 -19.59 4.72 10.75
C ASP A 146 -18.55 5.67 11.38
N ASP A 147 -17.85 5.20 12.40
CA ASP A 147 -16.81 5.92 13.14
C ASP A 147 -15.77 4.91 13.68
N PRO A 148 -14.50 4.97 13.26
CA PRO A 148 -13.45 4.08 13.77
C PRO A 148 -13.16 4.29 15.26
N ALA A 149 -13.60 5.39 15.86
CA ALA A 149 -13.47 5.67 17.29
C ALA A 149 -14.63 5.14 18.15
N ALA A 150 -15.69 4.61 17.54
CA ALA A 150 -16.79 4.02 18.29
C ALA A 150 -16.31 2.79 19.10
N ALA A 151 -16.96 2.51 20.24
CA ALA A 151 -16.65 1.31 21.02
C ALA A 151 -16.82 0.02 20.19
N THR A 152 -17.79 0.04 19.27
CA THR A 152 -18.05 -1.01 18.29
C THR A 152 -18.31 -0.38 16.93
N PRO A 153 -17.25 -0.04 16.16
CA PRO A 153 -17.41 0.50 14.81
C PRO A 153 -18.19 -0.49 13.95
N ALA A 154 -19.13 0.01 13.17
CA ALA A 154 -19.96 -0.78 12.27
C ALA A 154 -19.43 -0.67 10.83
N LEU A 155 -19.25 -1.82 10.19
CA LEU A 155 -19.09 -1.87 8.73
C LEU A 155 -20.45 -1.58 8.08
N LEU A 156 -20.50 -0.52 7.29
CA LEU A 156 -21.70 -0.03 6.63
C LEU A 156 -21.83 -0.51 5.18
N ALA A 157 -20.72 -0.55 4.47
CA ALA A 157 -20.66 -0.98 3.07
C ALA A 157 -19.25 -1.39 2.69
N ALA A 158 -19.13 -2.10 1.59
CA ALA A 158 -17.86 -2.38 0.94
C ALA A 158 -17.97 -2.29 -0.57
N ALA A 159 -16.85 -2.01 -1.22
CA ALA A 159 -16.73 -1.91 -2.67
C ALA A 159 -15.48 -2.64 -3.13
N ALA A 160 -15.60 -3.54 -4.10
CA ALA A 160 -14.48 -4.28 -4.67
C ALA A 160 -14.23 -3.85 -6.12
N SER A 161 -12.97 -3.55 -6.47
CA SER A 161 -12.60 -3.09 -7.80
C SER A 161 -12.82 -4.17 -8.87
N GLY A 162 -13.03 -3.70 -10.09
CA GLY A 162 -12.98 -4.52 -11.29
C GLY A 162 -13.13 -3.65 -12.53
N HIS A 163 -12.16 -3.71 -13.43
CA HIS A 163 -12.22 -3.08 -14.77
C HIS A 163 -12.52 -1.57 -14.76
N GLY A 164 -11.98 -0.84 -13.77
CA GLY A 164 -12.18 0.61 -13.62
C GLY A 164 -13.44 1.01 -12.85
N GLU A 165 -14.26 0.04 -12.43
CA GLU A 165 -15.49 0.24 -11.66
C GLU A 165 -15.42 -0.44 -10.28
N TYR A 166 -16.48 -0.31 -9.50
CA TYR A 166 -16.63 -0.99 -8.22
C TYR A 166 -17.94 -1.77 -8.12
N LYS A 167 -17.83 -3.02 -7.67
CA LYS A 167 -18.94 -3.84 -7.20
C LYS A 167 -19.24 -3.47 -5.75
N LYS A 168 -20.34 -2.74 -5.54
CA LYS A 168 -20.72 -2.16 -4.24
C LYS A 168 -21.77 -3.03 -3.54
N THR A 169 -21.63 -3.21 -2.24
CA THR A 169 -22.60 -3.95 -1.42
C THR A 169 -22.65 -3.39 0.01
N THR A 170 -23.82 -3.47 0.64
CA THR A 170 -23.98 -3.24 2.09
C THR A 170 -23.85 -4.54 2.90
N GLU A 171 -23.76 -5.69 2.22
CA GLU A 171 -23.70 -7.03 2.83
C GLU A 171 -22.52 -7.83 2.25
N PRO A 172 -21.26 -7.40 2.44
CA PRO A 172 -20.11 -8.18 1.99
C PRO A 172 -19.97 -9.46 2.84
N GLN A 173 -19.53 -10.55 2.19
CA GLN A 173 -19.08 -11.75 2.88
C GLN A 173 -17.91 -11.38 3.81
N ARG A 174 -17.94 -11.91 5.04
CA ARG A 174 -17.02 -11.51 6.11
C ARG A 174 -16.74 -12.65 7.09
N ASN A 175 -15.55 -12.63 7.67
CA ASN A 175 -15.16 -13.43 8.82
C ASN A 175 -14.87 -12.48 9.99
N GLY A 176 -15.81 -12.41 10.94
CA GLY A 176 -15.81 -11.36 11.96
C GLY A 176 -15.97 -9.98 11.33
N ASP A 177 -14.99 -9.11 11.54
CA ASP A 177 -14.94 -7.74 10.98
C ASP A 177 -14.14 -7.66 9.66
N ALA A 178 -13.46 -8.74 9.25
CA ALA A 178 -12.73 -8.76 7.98
C ALA A 178 -13.66 -9.16 6.84
N VAL A 179 -13.76 -8.30 5.82
CA VAL A 179 -14.38 -8.70 4.55
C VAL A 179 -13.53 -9.77 3.87
N MET A 180 -14.18 -10.74 3.24
CA MET A 180 -13.55 -11.86 2.55
C MET A 180 -13.53 -11.57 1.05
N VAL A 181 -12.34 -11.28 0.54
CA VAL A 181 -12.10 -10.82 -0.83
C VAL A 181 -11.50 -11.96 -1.65
N GLU A 182 -11.98 -12.14 -2.86
CA GLU A 182 -11.43 -13.09 -3.83
C GLU A 182 -10.91 -12.34 -5.06
N TYR A 183 -9.64 -12.55 -5.38
CA TYR A 183 -9.03 -12.15 -6.66
C TYR A 183 -9.20 -13.30 -7.67
N PHE A 184 -9.93 -13.02 -8.74
CA PHE A 184 -10.35 -14.01 -9.72
C PHE A 184 -10.40 -13.39 -11.12
N THR A 185 -10.68 -14.24 -12.11
CA THR A 185 -11.02 -13.82 -13.47
C THR A 185 -12.31 -14.51 -13.89
N ASN A 186 -13.11 -13.84 -14.71
CA ASN A 186 -14.26 -14.43 -15.39
C ASN A 186 -14.11 -14.23 -16.89
N PHE A 187 -13.57 -15.23 -17.58
CA PHE A 187 -13.30 -15.15 -19.01
C PHE A 187 -14.52 -14.64 -19.80
N PRO A 188 -14.37 -13.64 -20.68
CA PRO A 188 -13.11 -13.16 -21.27
C PRO A 188 -12.45 -11.97 -20.56
N THR A 189 -12.93 -11.53 -19.40
CA THR A 189 -12.32 -10.38 -18.72
C THR A 189 -11.04 -10.76 -17.98
N ASN A 190 -10.20 -9.77 -17.74
CA ASN A 190 -8.98 -9.90 -16.95
C ASN A 190 -9.32 -10.01 -15.45
N HIS A 191 -8.37 -9.86 -14.53
CA HIS A 191 -8.68 -10.09 -13.13
C HIS A 191 -9.51 -8.95 -12.51
N GLU A 192 -10.23 -9.28 -11.45
CA GLU A 192 -11.04 -8.37 -10.65
C GLU A 192 -11.24 -8.92 -9.23
N LEU A 193 -11.78 -8.11 -8.32
CA LEU A 193 -12.09 -8.51 -6.96
C LEU A 193 -13.58 -8.73 -6.72
N GLN A 194 -13.96 -9.73 -5.94
CA GLN A 194 -15.31 -9.89 -5.42
C GLN A 194 -15.32 -10.21 -3.93
N PHE A 195 -16.49 -10.11 -3.28
CA PHE A 195 -16.69 -10.63 -1.93
C PHE A 195 -17.22 -12.05 -2.00
N LYS A 196 -16.58 -12.99 -1.28
CA LYS A 196 -16.95 -14.41 -1.31
C LYS A 196 -16.51 -15.13 -0.05
N THR A 197 -17.11 -16.27 0.24
CA THR A 197 -16.82 -17.07 1.44
C THR A 197 -15.55 -17.93 1.33
N SER A 198 -14.75 -17.78 0.26
CA SER A 198 -13.46 -18.46 0.11
C SER A 198 -12.49 -17.93 1.19
N GLU A 199 -11.90 -18.82 1.99
CA GLU A 199 -10.94 -18.41 3.02
C GLU A 199 -9.67 -17.83 2.39
N GLY A 200 -9.28 -16.65 2.88
CA GLY A 200 -8.09 -15.92 2.45
C GLY A 200 -7.11 -15.67 3.60
N VAL A 201 -5.96 -15.09 3.25
CA VAL A 201 -4.95 -14.66 4.23
C VAL A 201 -5.11 -13.17 4.55
N ARG A 202 -4.72 -12.77 5.76
CA ARG A 202 -4.64 -11.36 6.16
C ARG A 202 -3.24 -10.83 5.92
#